data_AF-A0A2D0K703-F1
#
_entry.id   AF-A0A2D0K703-F1
#
_cell.length_a   1.000
_cell.length_b   1.000
_cell.length_c   1.000
_cell.angle_alpha   90.00
_cell.angle_beta   90.00
_cell.angle_gamma   90.00
#
_symmetry.space_group_name_H-M   'P 1'
#
loop_
_entity.id
_entity.type
_entity.pdbx_description
1 polymer ?
#
loop_
_entity_poly.entity_id
_entity_poly.type
_entity_poly.pdbx_seq_one_letter_code
_entity_poly.pdbx_strand_id
1 'polypeptide(L)' 'MELSSFEQRFEQLETKLAYQEMTIEELNQEVRKQQVEIDRLKEQLKLMAERLKTHQSSIIAPMSEETPPPHY' A
#
# COMPACT_ATOMS: atom_id res chain seq x y z
N MET A 1 -11.66 -18.33 50.44
CA MET A 1 -12.59 -17.46 49.69
C MET A 1 -11.85 -16.41 48.86
N GLU A 2 -10.90 -15.65 49.42
CA GLU A 2 -10.05 -14.70 48.65
C GLU A 2 -9.28 -15.33 47.48
N LEU A 3 -8.62 -16.49 47.69
CA LEU A 3 -7.83 -17.19 46.67
C LEU A 3 -8.64 -17.48 45.38
N SER A 4 -9.90 -17.88 45.55
CA SER A 4 -10.81 -18.20 44.45
C SER A 4 -11.19 -16.96 43.62
N SER A 5 -11.24 -15.77 44.24
CA SER A 5 -11.50 -14.52 43.52
C SER A 5 -10.30 -14.09 42.67
N PHE A 6 -9.09 -14.33 43.17
CA PHE A 6 -7.85 -14.06 42.44
C PHE A 6 -7.70 -15.02 41.26
N GLU A 7 -8.00 -16.31 41.45
CA GLU A 7 -8.01 -17.32 40.39
C GLU A 7 -9.00 -16.96 39.27
N GLN A 8 -10.23 -16.58 39.61
CA GLN A 8 -11.23 -16.13 38.63
C GLN A 8 -10.78 -14.89 37.85
N ARG A 9 -10.15 -13.95 38.53
CA ARG A 9 -9.64 -12.72 37.91
C ARG A 9 -8.43 -13.03 37.01
N PHE A 10 -7.62 -14.01 37.36
CA PHE A 10 -6.50 -14.49 36.55
C PHE A 10 -7.00 -15.16 35.27
N GLU A 11 -7.96 -16.08 35.38
CA GLU A 11 -8.58 -16.75 34.23
C GLU A 11 -9.22 -15.75 33.26
N GLN A 12 -9.88 -14.71 33.77
CA GLN A 12 -10.43 -13.63 32.96
C GLN A 12 -9.33 -12.83 32.23
N LEU A 13 -8.20 -12.60 32.88
CA LEU A 13 -7.07 -11.90 32.26
C LEU A 13 -6.38 -12.76 31.21
N GLU A 14 -6.19 -14.05 31.45
CA GLU A 14 -5.66 -15.00 30.46
C GLU A 14 -6.56 -15.08 29.23
N THR A 15 -7.87 -15.19 29.44
CA THR A 15 -8.85 -15.18 28.34
C THR A 15 -8.75 -13.89 27.52
N LYS A 16 -8.72 -12.73 28.19
CA LYS A 16 -8.57 -11.43 27.52
C LYS A 16 -7.24 -11.32 26.77
N LEU A 17 -6.14 -11.81 27.35
CA LEU A 17 -4.83 -11.81 26.74
C LEU A 17 -4.82 -12.66 25.46
N ALA A 18 -5.36 -13.88 25.52
CA ALA A 18 -5.47 -14.75 24.35
C ALA A 18 -6.27 -14.10 23.21
N TYR A 19 -7.40 -13.44 23.51
CA TYR A 19 -8.15 -12.68 22.51
C TYR A 19 -7.37 -11.50 21.93
N GLN A 20 -6.59 -10.80 22.76
CA GLN A 20 -5.74 -9.70 22.30
C GLN A 20 -4.62 -10.20 21.39
N GLU A 21 -3.97 -11.31 21.74
CA GLU A 21 -2.93 -11.94 20.91
C GLU A 21 -3.49 -12.35 19.54
N MET A 22 -4.67 -12.98 19.50
CA MET A 22 -5.35 -13.31 18.24
C MET A 22 -5.66 -12.05 17.43
N THR A 23 -6.21 -11.01 18.08
CA THR A 23 -6.56 -9.75 17.40
C THR A 23 -5.32 -9.08 16.81
N ILE A 24 -4.19 -9.09 17.52
CA ILE A 24 -2.93 -8.51 17.04
C ILE A 24 -2.43 -9.26 15.80
N GLU A 25 -2.52 -10.59 15.79
CA GLU A 25 -2.12 -11.38 14.64
C GLU A 25 -3.00 -11.10 13.42
N GLU A 26 -4.33 -11.04 13.59
CA GLU A 26 -5.26 -10.68 12.53
C GLU A 26 -4.99 -9.27 11.97
N LEU A 27 -4.76 -8.30 12.84
CA LEU A 27 -4.42 -6.93 12.43
C LEU A 27 -3.09 -6.88 11.68
N ASN A 28 -2.08 -7.63 12.12
CA ASN A 28 -0.80 -7.72 11.42
C ASN A 28 -0.95 -8.29 10.00
N GLN A 29 -1.80 -9.31 9.84
CA GLN A 29 -2.06 -9.90 8.53
C GLN A 29 -2.74 -8.90 7.59
N GLU A 30 -3.75 -8.17 8.07
CA GLU A 30 -4.42 -7.14 7.28
C GLU A 30 -3.50 -5.96 6.93
N VAL A 31 -2.65 -5.51 7.86
CA VAL A 31 -1.65 -4.47 7.58
C VAL A 31 -0.67 -4.92 6.49
N ARG A 32 -0.19 -6.17 6.53
CA ARG A 32 0.70 -6.71 5.48
C ARG A 32 0.01 -6.75 4.12
N LYS A 33 -1.24 -7.21 4.08
CA LYS A 33 -2.04 -7.24 2.86
C LYS A 33 -2.23 -5.84 2.28
N GLN A 34 -2.55 -4.86 3.11
CA GLN A 34 -2.64 -3.45 2.69
C GLN A 34 -1.31 -2.93 2.17
N GLN A 35 -0.19 -3.26 2.80
CA GLN A 35 1.14 -2.86 2.35
C GLN A 35 1.45 -3.38 0.94
N VAL A 36 1.11 -4.65 0.66
CA VAL A 36 1.26 -5.23 -0.68
C VAL A 36 0.44 -4.46 -1.72
N GLU A 37 -0.81 -4.12 -1.43
CA GLU A 37 -1.64 -3.35 -2.36
C GLU A 37 -1.12 -1.92 -2.57
N ILE A 38 -0.63 -1.27 -1.51
CA ILE A 38 0.02 0.05 -1.60
C ILE A 38 1.25 0.00 -2.50
N ASP A 39 2.09 -1.03 -2.37
CA ASP A 39 3.29 -1.14 -3.17
C ASP A 39 2.97 -1.38 -4.66
N ARG A 40 1.93 -2.18 -4.96
CA ARG A 40 1.39 -2.31 -6.33
C ARG A 40 0.89 -0.99 -6.89
N LEU A 41 0.13 -0.21 -6.11
CA LEU A 41 -0.36 1.09 -6.54
C LEU A 41 0.77 2.07 -6.81
N LYS A 42 1.81 2.08 -5.96
CA LYS A 42 3.01 2.91 -6.17
C LYS A 42 3.73 2.54 -7.46
N GLU A 43 3.86 1.25 -7.76
CA GLU A 43 4.47 0.78 -9.00
C GLU A 43 3.65 1.24 -10.22
N GLN A 44 2.33 1.07 -10.19
CA GLN A 44 1.44 1.54 -11.26
C GLN A 44 1.56 3.06 -11.47
N LEU A 45 1.58 3.84 -10.40
CA LEU A 45 1.75 5.30 -10.48
C LEU A 45 3.10 5.67 -11.09
N LYS A 46 4.17 4.96 -10.74
CA LYS A 46 5.49 5.17 -11.34
C LYS A 46 5.46 4.92 -12.85
N LEU A 47 4.87 3.81 -13.29
CA LEU A 47 4.75 3.47 -14.71
C LEU A 47 3.90 4.49 -15.47
N MET A 48 2.81 4.99 -14.87
CA MET A 48 2.00 6.06 -15.46
C MET A 48 2.80 7.36 -15.61
N ALA A 49 3.55 7.75 -14.57
CA ALA A 49 4.40 8.93 -14.61
C ALA A 49 5.50 8.82 -15.69
N GLU A 50 6.11 7.66 -15.85
CA GLU A 50 7.09 7.39 -16.92
C GLU A 50 6.44 7.52 -18.31
N ARG A 51 5.27 6.92 -18.53
CA ARG A 51 4.53 7.06 -19.80
C ARG A 51 4.20 8.51 -20.14
N LEU A 52 3.74 9.29 -19.16
CA LEU A 52 3.44 10.71 -19.35
C LEU A 52 4.68 11.51 -19.77
N LYS A 53 5.83 11.26 -19.13
CA LYS A 53 7.11 11.88 -19.53
C LYS A 53 7.49 11.52 -20.96
N THR A 54 7.40 10.24 -21.33
CA THR A 54 7.73 9.80 -22.70
C THR A 54 6.83 10.41 -23.76
N HIS A 55 5.54 10.60 -23.47
CA HIS A 55 4.61 11.26 -24.41
C HIS A 55 4.88 12.77 -24.53
N GLN A 56 5.23 13.46 -23.45
CA GLN A 56 5.62 14.88 -23.53
C GLN A 56 6.87 15.09 -24.38
N SER A 57 7.88 14.22 -24.26
CA SER A 57 9.07 14.27 -25.11
C SER A 57 8.80 13.91 -26.57
N SER A 58 7.75 13.15 -26.88
CA SER A 58 7.38 12.81 -28.26
C SER A 58 6.60 13.91 -29.00
N ILE A 59 5.98 14.85 -28.27
CA ILE A 59 5.22 15.97 -28.86
C ILE A 59 6.15 17.13 -29.26
N ILE A 60 7.31 17.23 -28.64
CA ILE A 60 8.32 18.25 -28.93
C ILE A 60 9.43 17.58 -29.75
N ALA A 61 9.18 17.30 -31.03
CA ALA A 61 10.27 17.11 -31.98
C ALA A 61 11.11 18.41 -31.97
N PRO A 62 12.45 18.34 -31.99
CA PRO A 62 13.26 19.55 -32.05
C PRO A 62 12.87 20.33 -33.31
N MET A 63 12.73 21.66 -33.22
CA MET A 63 12.39 22.52 -34.38
C MET A 63 13.33 22.35 -35.58
N SER A 64 14.48 21.68 -35.40
CA SER A 64 15.39 21.28 -36.47
C SER A 64 14.84 20.18 -37.41
N GLU A 65 13.75 19.49 -37.04
CA GLU A 65 13.12 18.43 -37.84
C GLU A 65 11.81 18.87 -38.54
N GLU A 66 11.41 20.14 -38.42
CA GLU A 66 10.29 20.69 -39.20
C GLU A 66 10.74 20.94 -40.65
N THR A 67 10.59 19.94 -41.52
CA THR A 67 10.74 20.16 -42.97
C THR A 67 9.59 21.05 -43.46
N PRO A 68 9.88 22.15 -44.19
CA PRO A 68 8.86 23.11 -44.60
C PRO A 68 7.76 22.44 -45.44
N PRO A 69 6.49 22.86 -45.28
CA PRO A 69 5.36 22.23 -45.94
C PRO A 69 5.47 22.37 -47.46
N PRO A 70 5.11 21.34 -48.25
CA PRO A 70 5.12 21.43 -49.70
C PRO A 70 4.05 22.42 -50.17
N HIS A 71 4.48 23.47 -50.86
CA HIS A 71 3.57 24.39 -51.54
C HIS A 71 3.05 23.73 -52.83
N TYR A 72 1.73 23.58 -52.93
CA TYR A 72 0.98 23.22 -54.14
C TYR A 72 0.33 24.45 -54.76
#